data_AF-A0A3L7SWY3-F1
#
_entry.id   AF-A0A3L7SWY3-F1
#
_cell.length_a   1.000
_cell.length_b   1.000
_cell.length_c   1.000
_cell.angle_alpha   90.00
_cell.angle_beta   90.00
_cell.angle_gamma   90.00
#
_symmetry.space_group_name_H-M   'P 1'
#
loop_
_entity.id
_entity.type
_entity.pdbx_description
1 polymer ?
#
loop_
_entity_poly.entity_id
_entity_poly.type
_entity_poly.pdbx_seq_one_letter_code
_entity_poly.pdbx_strand_id
1 'polypeptide(L)'
;MFYQTESKAQVWRALVVFENRSEMLLFVGRSSEQVRANIEPAFNDLLDDEEKLKAQSISLQRWHGAPDAGRWMHQTNLTMPSKTLLAKVA
;
A
#
# COMPACT_ATOMS: atom_id res chain seq x y z
N MET A 1 -4.28 29.10 20.62
CA MET A 1 -4.50 27.69 20.22
C MET A 1 -4.13 27.59 18.76
N PHE A 2 -3.01 26.93 18.45
CA PHE A 2 -2.58 26.72 17.08
C PHE A 2 -3.43 25.59 16.49
N TYR A 3 -4.38 25.93 15.62
CA TYR A 3 -5.04 24.93 14.78
C TYR A 3 -4.02 24.51 13.73
N GLN A 4 -3.23 23.49 14.07
CA GLN A 4 -2.49 22.77 13.07
C GLN A 4 -3.54 22.17 12.14
N THR A 5 -3.65 22.71 10.92
CA THR A 5 -4.42 22.10 9.86
C THR A 5 -3.73 20.80 9.51
N GLU A 6 -3.99 19.75 10.30
CA GLU A 6 -3.58 18.41 9.94
C GLU A 6 -4.18 18.12 8.57
N SER A 7 -3.30 17.92 7.60
CA SER A 7 -3.65 17.25 6.35
C SER A 7 -4.53 16.07 6.71
N LYS A 8 -5.79 16.07 6.25
CA LYS A 8 -6.84 15.06 6.53
C LYS A 8 -6.27 13.71 6.99
N ALA A 9 -6.76 13.20 8.12
CA ALA A 9 -6.30 11.95 8.73
C ALA A 9 -5.98 10.86 7.70
N GLN A 10 -4.78 10.29 7.79
CA GLN A 10 -4.31 9.27 6.86
C GLN A 10 -4.87 7.90 7.23
N VAL A 11 -6.14 7.71 6.88
CA VAL A 11 -6.90 6.52 7.28
C VAL A 11 -6.83 5.38 6.27
N TRP A 12 -5.99 5.46 5.24
CA TRP A 12 -5.85 4.40 4.22
C TRP A 12 -4.40 3.92 4.16
N ARG A 13 -4.20 2.60 4.01
CA ARG A 13 -2.88 2.01 3.81
C ARG A 13 -2.89 0.88 2.80
N ALA A 14 -1.77 0.68 2.10
CA ALA A 14 -1.50 -0.48 1.26
C ALA A 14 -0.37 -1.32 1.85
N LEU A 15 -0.59 -2.62 1.94
CA LEU A 15 0.38 -3.61 2.38
C LEU A 15 0.65 -4.59 1.25
N VAL A 16 1.91 -4.87 0.95
CA VAL A 16 2.26 -6.03 0.13
C VAL A 16 2.26 -7.28 1.01
N VAL A 17 1.70 -8.37 0.50
CA VAL A 17 1.67 -9.68 1.14
C VAL A 17 2.56 -10.61 0.33
N PHE A 18 3.56 -11.20 0.98
CA PHE A 18 4.53 -12.11 0.36
C PHE A 18 4.13 -13.58 0.53
N GLU A 19 4.80 -14.48 -0.20
CA GLU A 19 4.53 -15.93 -0.17
C GLU A 19 4.62 -16.54 1.23
N ASN A 20 5.53 -16.02 2.07
CA ASN A 20 5.72 -16.46 3.46
C ASN A 20 4.69 -15.85 4.43
N ARG A 21 3.61 -15.23 3.92
CA ARG A 21 2.60 -14.47 4.67
C ARG A 21 3.14 -13.26 5.44
N SER A 22 4.37 -12.84 5.16
CA SER A 22 4.87 -11.57 5.68
C SER A 22 4.15 -10.43 4.98
N GLU A 23 3.95 -9.34 5.72
CA GLU A 23 3.33 -8.12 5.21
C GLU A 23 4.34 -6.98 5.31
N MET A 24 4.43 -6.15 4.28
CA MET A 24 5.23 -4.91 4.29
C MET A 24 4.36 -3.73 3.91
N LEU A 25 4.55 -2.62 4.61
CA LEU A 25 3.85 -1.36 4.35
C LEU A 25 4.44 -0.67 3.12
N LEU A 26 3.60 -0.48 2.10
CA LEU A 26 3.98 0.26 0.89
C LEU A 26 3.70 1.75 1.04
N PHE A 27 2.47 2.09 1.45
CA PHE A 27 2.01 3.47 1.44
C PHE A 27 0.87 3.72 2.41
N VAL A 28 0.84 4.92 3.02
CA VAL A 28 -0.23 5.41 3.89
C VAL A 28 -0.71 6.76 3.37
N GLY A 29 -2.02 6.93 3.22
CA GLY A 29 -2.62 8.10 2.60
C GLY A 29 -3.99 8.46 3.16
N ARG A 30 -4.53 9.58 2.70
CA ARG A 30 -5.82 10.12 3.19
C ARG A 30 -7.04 9.56 2.46
N SER A 31 -6.86 9.00 1.27
CA SER A 31 -7.93 8.40 0.46
C SER A 31 -7.45 7.15 -0.26
N SER A 32 -8.38 6.26 -0.61
CA SER A 32 -8.10 5.06 -1.41
C SER A 32 -7.50 5.40 -2.77
N GLU A 33 -7.97 6.46 -3.42
CA GLU A 33 -7.44 6.94 -4.70
C GLU A 33 -5.98 7.39 -4.59
N GLN A 34 -5.65 8.13 -3.53
CA GLN A 34 -4.27 8.55 -3.29
C GLN A 34 -3.36 7.33 -3.06
N VAL A 35 -3.80 6.38 -2.22
CA VAL A 35 -3.03 5.16 -1.98
C VAL A 35 -2.82 4.41 -3.29
N ARG A 36 -3.89 4.15 -4.06
CA ARG A 36 -3.82 3.45 -5.35
C ARG A 36 -2.86 4.11 -6.35
N ALA A 37 -2.90 5.44 -6.45
CA ALA A 37 -2.00 6.20 -7.33
C ALA A 37 -0.51 6.08 -6.93
N ASN A 38 -0.21 5.79 -5.66
CA ASN A 38 1.15 5.71 -5.13
C ASN A 38 1.62 4.27 -4.87
N ILE A 39 0.79 3.25 -5.15
CA ILE A 39 1.20 1.85 -4.99
C ILE A 39 2.33 1.50 -5.95
N GLU A 40 2.17 1.79 -7.25
CA GLU A 40 3.17 1.44 -8.26
C GLU A 40 4.53 2.10 -8.03
N PRO A 41 4.64 3.43 -7.77
CA PRO A 41 5.94 4.03 -7.46
C PRO A 41 6.52 3.49 -6.15
N ALA A 42 5.73 3.35 -5.08
CA ALA A 42 6.22 2.81 -3.81
C ALA A 42 6.66 1.35 -3.92
N PHE A 43 5.95 0.54 -4.69
CA PHE A 43 6.30 -0.86 -4.95
C PHE A 43 7.62 -0.99 -5.72
N ASN A 44 7.89 -0.05 -6.64
CA ASN A 44 9.14 -0.08 -7.41
C ASN A 44 10.34 0.48 -6.65
N ASP A 45 10.11 1.45 -5.76
CA ASP A 45 11.12 2.13 -4.96
C ASP A 45 11.52 1.33 -3.71
N LEU A 46 10.55 0.69 -3.04
CA LEU A 46 10.79 0.03 -1.74
C LEU A 46 11.20 -1.44 -1.85
N LEU A 47 10.77 -2.15 -2.90
CA LEU A 47 11.07 -3.57 -3.07
C LEU A 47 12.19 -3.75 -4.10
N ASP A 48 13.10 -4.67 -3.80
CA ASP A 48 14.07 -5.16 -4.78
C ASP A 48 13.45 -6.19 -5.74
N ASP A 49 14.12 -6.50 -6.86
CA ASP A 49 13.61 -7.47 -7.85
C ASP A 49 13.26 -8.85 -7.24
N GLU A 50 14.03 -9.31 -6.26
CA GLU A 50 13.76 -10.57 -5.55
C GLU A 50 12.46 -10.49 -4.72
N GLU A 51 12.22 -9.38 -4.04
CA GLU A 51 11.03 -9.16 -3.23
C GLU A 51 9.79 -8.99 -4.11
N LYS A 52 9.92 -8.29 -5.24
CA LYS A 52 8.86 -8.17 -6.25
C LYS A 52 8.43 -9.53 -6.80
N LEU A 53 9.36 -10.49 -6.91
CA LEU A 53 9.05 -11.86 -7.32
C LEU A 53 8.22 -12.61 -6.28
N LYS A 54 8.56 -12.43 -4.99
CA LYS A 54 7.90 -13.05 -3.83
C LYS A 54 6.60 -12.38 -3.43
N ALA A 55 6.31 -11.19 -3.97
CA ALA A 55 5.07 -10.48 -3.70
C ALA A 55 3.90 -11.24 -4.33
N GLN A 56 2.85 -11.55 -3.55
CA GLN A 56 1.66 -12.27 -4.02
C GLN A 56 0.44 -11.37 -4.24
N SER A 57 0.19 -10.42 -3.33
CA SER A 57 -0.95 -9.52 -3.43
C SER A 57 -0.71 -8.21 -2.68
N ILE A 58 -1.53 -7.20 -2.97
CA ILE A 58 -1.51 -5.93 -2.22
C ILE A 58 -2.86 -5.77 -1.52
N SER A 59 -2.85 -5.76 -0.19
CA SER A 59 -4.05 -5.56 0.63
C SER A 59 -4.25 -4.07 0.91
N LEU A 60 -5.36 -3.51 0.42
CA LEU A 60 -5.82 -2.17 0.77
C LEU A 60 -6.63 -2.23 2.06
N GLN A 61 -6.24 -1.44 3.06
CA GLN A 61 -6.90 -1.38 4.35
C GLN A 61 -7.27 0.05 4.72
N ARG A 62 -8.33 0.18 5.51
CA ARG A 62 -8.80 1.47 6.03
C ARG A 62 -8.88 1.43 7.55
N TRP A 63 -8.40 2.47 8.20
CA TRP A 63 -8.59 2.65 9.63
C TRP A 63 -10.08 2.87 9.93
N HIS A 64 -10.60 2.11 10.88
CA HIS A 64 -11.98 2.17 11.31
C HIS A 64 -12.04 2.27 12.83
N GLY A 65 -12.72 3.30 13.33
CA GLY A 65 -12.84 3.59 14.76
C GLY A 65 -12.18 4.91 15.15
N ALA A 66 -12.00 5.10 16.45
CA ALA A 66 -11.33 6.28 17.01
C ALA A 66 -9.85 6.34 16.57
N PRO A 67 -9.21 7.51 16.54
CA PRO A 67 -7.79 7.63 16.19
C PRO A 67 -6.86 6.80 17.08
N ASP A 68 -7.19 6.66 18.36
CA ASP A 68 -6.39 5.97 19.38
C ASP A 68 -6.80 4.50 19.62
N ALA A 69 -8.04 4.13 19.28
CA ALA A 69 -8.61 2.81 19.60
C ALA A 69 -9.23 2.08 18.39
N GLY A 70 -8.97 2.56 17.18
CA GLY A 70 -9.44 1.95 15.95
C GLY A 70 -8.65 0.71 15.55
N ARG A 71 -9.00 0.15 14.38
CA ARG A 71 -8.29 -0.96 13.76
C ARG A 71 -8.24 -0.80 12.25
N TRP A 72 -7.20 -1.36 11.65
CA TRP A 72 -7.12 -1.48 10.20
C TRP A 72 -8.04 -2.59 9.71
N MET A 73 -9.04 -2.22 8.90
CA MET A 73 -9.98 -3.15 8.29
C MET A 73 -9.60 -3.39 6.84
N HIS A 74 -9.44 -4.65 6.47
CA HIS A 74 -9.27 -5.04 5.07
C HIS A 74 -10.46 -4.56 4.22
N GLN A 75 -10.17 -3.94 3.08
CA GLN A 75 -11.18 -3.44 2.16
C GLN A 75 -11.20 -4.29 0.89
N THR A 76 -10.04 -4.46 0.25
CA THR A 76 -9.93 -5.23 -1.00
C THR A 76 -8.48 -5.58 -1.29
N ASN A 77 -8.27 -6.67 -2.04
CA ASN A 77 -6.97 -6.97 -2.65
C ASN A 77 -6.89 -6.26 -4.00
N LEU A 78 -5.77 -5.58 -4.23
CA LEU A 78 -5.48 -4.91 -5.49
C LEU A 78 -4.62 -5.82 -6.37
N THR A 79 -4.84 -5.73 -7.68
CA THR A 79 -4.01 -6.39 -8.68
C THR A 79 -2.58 -5.90 -8.52
N MET A 80 -1.63 -6.83 -8.59
CA MET A 80 -0.21 -6.48 -8.56
C MET A 80 0.10 -5.53 -9.71
N PRO A 81 0.84 -4.43 -9.47
CA PRO A 81 1.45 -3.70 -10.57
C PRO A 81 2.24 -4.72 -11.37
N SER A 82 1.94 -4.81 -12.66
CA SER A 82 2.40 -5.88 -13.53
C SER A 82 3.87 -6.14 -13.25
N LYS A 83 4.23 -7.42 -13.05
CA LYS A 83 5.60 -7.87 -13.30
C LYS A 83 5.81 -7.59 -14.78
N THR A 84 6.16 -6.35 -15.12
CA THR A 84 6.45 -5.96 -16.49
C THR A 84 7.65 -6.80 -16.82
N LEU A 85 7.36 -7.92 -17.46
CA LEU A 85 8.34 -8.74 -18.13
C LEU A 85 9.22 -7.74 -18.86
N LEU A 86 10.48 -7.69 -18.46
CA LEU A 86 11.59 -7.15 -19.22
C LEU A 86 11.67 -7.93 -20.54
N ALA A 87 10.66 -7.74 -21.38
CA ALA A 87 10.42 -8.34 -22.68
C ALA A 87 10.00 -7.22 -23.63
N LYS A 88 10.88 -6.22 -23.73
CA LYS A 88 11.07 -5.43 -24.94
C LYS A 88 12.57 -5.51 -25.22
N VAL A 89 12.98 -6.63 -25.84
CA VAL A 89 13.29 -6.76 -27.28
C VAL A 89 14.66 -6.15 -27.59
N ALA A 90 15.55 -7.06 -27.98
CA ALA A 90 16.88 -6.85 -28.53
C ALA A 90 16.85 -6.08 -29.86
#